data_AF-A0A920P7N0-F1
#
_entry.id   AF-A0A920P7N0-F1
#
_cell.length_a   1.000
_cell.length_b   1.000
_cell.length_c   1.000
_cell.angle_alpha   90.00
_cell.angle_beta   90.00
_cell.angle_gamma   90.00
#
_symmetry.space_group_name_H-M   'P 1'
#
loop_
_entity.id
_entity.type
_entity.pdbx_description
1 polymer ?
#
loop_
_entity_poly.entity_id
_entity_poly.type
_entity_poly.pdbx_seq_one_letter_code
_entity_poly.pdbx_strand_id
1 'polypeptide(L)' 'MYYDDGQLEEKGAYKGGGDGPYESYHRNGQPWISTTYKGGQRDGPYQAYNEAGRLTEEMI' A
#
# COMPACT_ATOMS: atom_id res chain seq x y z
N MET A 1 -0.37 8.68 5.20
CA MET A 1 -0.29 8.67 6.68
C MET A 1 1.15 8.42 7.07
N TYR A 2 1.54 8.80 8.29
CA TYR A 2 2.90 8.67 8.77
C TYR A 2 2.90 7.94 10.10
N TYR A 3 3.93 7.12 10.32
CA TYR A 3 4.24 6.52 11.62
C TYR A 3 4.59 7.60 12.66
N ASP A 4 4.59 7.21 13.94
CA ASP A 4 4.94 8.10 15.07
C ASP A 4 6.35 8.71 14.96
N ASP A 5 7.26 8.05 14.24
CA ASP A 5 8.63 8.51 13.97
C ASP A 5 8.72 9.45 12.75
N GLY A 6 7.59 9.77 12.12
CA GLY A 6 7.49 10.61 10.94
C GLY A 6 7.77 9.91 9.61
N GLN A 7 8.04 8.60 9.62
CA GLN A 7 8.22 7.83 8.38
C GLN A 7 6.88 7.62 7.66
N LEU A 8 6.92 7.57 6.32
CA LEU A 8 5.73 7.37 5.51
C LEU A 8 5.18 5.96 5.74
N GLU A 9 3.95 5.87 6.23
CA GLU A 9 3.27 4.59 6.50
C GLU A 9 2.36 4.22 5.34
N GLU A 10 1.62 5.19 4.80
CA GLU A 10 0.67 4.97 3.71
C GLU A 10 0.69 6.14 2.73
N LYS A 11 0.57 5.81 1.45
CA LYS A 11 0.44 6.75 0.34
C LYS A 11 -0.66 6.26 -0.59
N GLY A 12 -1.69 7.06 -0.77
CA GLY A 12 -2.78 6.70 -1.68
C GLY A 12 -4.09 7.36 -1.29
N ALA A 13 -5.14 6.95 -2.01
CA ALA A 13 -6.46 7.57 -1.97
C ALA A 13 -7.28 7.20 -0.71
N TYR A 14 -6.75 7.47 0.48
CA TYR A 14 -7.45 7.18 1.74
C TYR A 14 -8.48 8.26 2.14
N LYS A 15 -8.69 9.31 1.33
CA LYS A 15 -9.74 10.30 1.62
C LYS A 15 -10.83 10.27 0.56
N GLY A 16 -11.91 9.56 0.86
CA GLY A 16 -13.23 9.79 0.23
C GLY A 16 -13.71 8.75 -0.78
N GLY A 17 -13.26 7.49 -0.70
CA GLY A 17 -13.62 6.46 -1.68
C GLY A 17 -12.81 6.56 -2.97
N GLY A 18 -11.62 7.17 -2.88
CA GLY A 18 -10.86 7.61 -4.04
C GLY A 18 -10.26 6.46 -4.84
N ASP A 19 -10.36 6.62 -6.15
CA ASP A 19 -9.74 5.78 -7.15
C ASP A 19 -8.24 6.08 -7.21
N GLY A 20 -7.44 5.05 -7.41
CA GLY A 20 -6.01 5.19 -7.67
C GLY A 20 -5.14 4.23 -6.89
N PRO A 21 -3.81 4.38 -7.06
CA PRO A 21 -2.85 3.52 -6.42
C PRO A 21 -2.86 3.73 -4.90
N TYR A 22 -2.71 2.62 -4.20
CA TYR A 22 -2.53 2.55 -2.77
C TYR A 22 -1.25 1.78 -2.47
N GLU A 23 -0.37 2.42 -1.72
CA GLU A 23 0.84 1.82 -1.20
C GLU A 23 0.90 2.03 0.31
N SER A 24 1.27 0.98 1.04
CA SER A 24 1.70 1.09 2.43
C SER A 24 3.12 0.60 2.54
N TYR A 25 3.84 1.06 3.55
CA TYR A 25 5.26 0.81 3.74
C TYR A 25 5.52 0.31 5.15
N HIS A 26 6.52 -0.56 5.31
CA HIS A 26 7.08 -0.93 6.60
C HIS A 26 7.81 0.26 7.24
N ARG A 27 8.09 0.18 8.54
CA ARG A 27 8.90 1.17 9.28
C ARG A 27 10.33 1.35 8.76
N ASN A 28 10.80 0.49 7.85
CA ASN A 28 12.09 0.63 7.19
C ASN A 28 11.98 1.34 5.83
N GLY A 29 10.79 1.84 5.48
CA GLY A 29 10.48 2.53 4.22
C GLY A 29 10.25 1.61 3.03
N GLN A 30 10.36 0.29 3.18
CA GLN A 30 10.10 -0.65 2.08
C GLN A 30 8.59 -0.86 1.92
N PRO A 31 8.09 -1.08 0.68
CA PRO A 31 6.68 -1.36 0.45
C PRO A 31 6.24 -2.57 1.27
N TRP A 32 5.07 -2.49 1.88
CA TRP A 32 4.37 -3.60 2.50
C TRP A 32 3.24 -4.08 1.60
N ILE A 33 2.38 -3.17 1.13
CA ILE A 33 1.26 -3.48 0.24
C ILE A 33 1.30 -2.51 -0.94
N SER A 34 1.07 -3.03 -2.14
CA SER A 34 0.80 -2.23 -3.34
C SER A 34 -0.46 -2.78 -4.03
N THR A 35 -1.40 -1.89 -4.31
CA THR A 35 -2.62 -2.22 -5.05
C THR A 35 -3.25 -0.97 -5.65
N THR A 36 -4.35 -1.12 -6.39
CA THR A 36 -5.16 -0.02 -6.92
C THR A 36 -6.58 -0.17 -6.43
N TYR A 37 -7.21 0.94 -6.05
CA TYR A 37 -8.62 0.99 -5.72
C TYR A 37 -9.41 1.74 -6.80
N LYS A 38 -10.66 1.33 -7.00
CA LYS A 38 -11.65 2.02 -7.83
C LYS A 38 -13.04 1.84 -7.21
N GLY A 39 -13.77 2.93 -7.01
CA GLY A 39 -15.06 2.94 -6.32
C GLY A 39 -15.00 2.43 -4.89
N GLY A 40 -13.84 2.57 -4.22
CA GLY A 40 -13.59 2.01 -2.89
C GLY A 40 -13.39 0.48 -2.85
N GLN A 41 -13.34 -0.18 -4.01
CA GLN A 41 -13.03 -1.60 -4.13
C GLN A 41 -11.65 -1.79 -4.76
N ARG A 42 -11.00 -2.92 -4.46
CA ARG A 42 -9.72 -3.26 -5.09
C ARG A 42 -9.93 -3.53 -6.58
N ASP A 43 -9.22 -2.79 -7.42
CA ASP A 43 -9.31 -2.82 -8.90
C ASP A 43 -7.92 -2.95 -9.49
N GLY A 44 -7.39 -4.17 -9.48
CA GLY A 44 -6.06 -4.48 -9.98
C GLY A 44 -5.29 -5.45 -9.09
N PRO A 45 -4.04 -5.72 -9.43
CA PRO A 45 -3.22 -6.68 -8.70
C PRO A 45 -3.00 -6.20 -7.26
N TYR A 46 -2.96 -7.16 -6.35
CA TYR A 46 -2.54 -6.98 -4.98
C TYR A 46 -1.19 -7.63 -4.80
N GLN A 47 -0.22 -6.87 -4.31
CA GLN A 47 1.11 -7.37 -4.00
C GLN A 47 1.43 -7.05 -2.54
N ALA A 48 1.85 -8.06 -1.80
CA ALA A 48 2.38 -7.89 -0.46
C ALA A 48 3.85 -8.27 -0.41
N TYR A 49 4.64 -7.49 0.31
CA TYR A 49 6.07 -7.66 0.46
C TYR A 49 6.44 -7.71 1.94
N ASN A 50 7.48 -8.48 2.27
CA ASN A 50 8.05 -8.49 3.61
C ASN A 50 9.00 -7.31 3.84
N GLU A 51 9.52 -7.18 5.06
CA GLU A 51 10.48 -6.14 5.44
C GLU A 51 11.80 -6.19 4.65
N ALA A 52 12.10 -7.27 3.92
CA ALA A 52 13.26 -7.35 3.02
C ALA A 52 12.91 -6.99 1.56
N GLY A 53 11.68 -6.53 1.31
CA GLY A 53 11.21 -6.08 0.01
C GLY A 53 10.91 -7.24 -0.94
N ARG A 54 10.85 -8.47 -0.41
CA ARG A 54 10.55 -9.66 -1.21
C ARG A 54 9.04 -9.86 -1.26
N LEU A 55 8.51 -10.08 -2.45
CA LEU A 55 7.12 -10.42 -2.69
C LEU A 55 6.78 -11.71 -1.92
N THR A 56 5.79 -11.63 -1.06
CA THR A 56 5.27 -12.75 -0.28
C THR A 56 3.91 -13.21 -0.75
N GLU A 57 3.14 -12.32 -1.37
CA GLU A 57 1.80 -12.63 -1.88
C GLU A 57 1.52 -11.78 -3.12
N GLU A 58 0.92 -12.41 -4.12
CA GLU A 58 0.42 -11.76 -5.32
C GLU A 58 -0.96 -12.33 -5.66
N MET A 59 -1.96 -11.46 -5.77
CA MET A 59 -3.28 -11.81 -6.28
C MET A 59 -3.59 -10.95 -7.50
N ILE A 60 -4.11 -11.58 -8.54
CA ILE A 60 -4.41 -10.98 -9.85
C ILE A 60 -5.91 -10.99 -10.06
#